data_AF-A0A662BLY0-F1
#
_entry.id   AF-A0A662BLY0-F1
#
_cell.length_a   1.000
_cell.length_b   1.000
_cell.length_c   1.000
_cell.angle_alpha   90.00
_cell.angle_beta   90.00
_cell.angle_gamma   90.00
#
_symmetry.space_group_name_H-M   'P 1'
#
loop_
_entity.id
_entity.type
_entity.pdbx_description
1 polymer ?
#
loop_
_entity_poly.entity_id
_entity_poly.type
_entity_poly.pdbx_seq_one_letter_code
_entity_poly.pdbx_strand_id
1 'polypeptide(L)'
;KLGNQIIDLEGLANHKGSAFGGIGQKEQPTVEQFENNLHSVWRKLDLSKPIWVEDESHNIGKVKIPMQFFNQIRNSKLYFLNIPKNERAKFLVSEYANRNTEMLKESILRISKRLGDLNTKKSIQLLDEEKFYEVALISLHYYDKFYLKGMKKRNNKVVQIKFSSTDHLKNALEIEKMAII
;
A
#
# COMPACT_ATOMS: atom_id res chain seq x y z
N LYS A 1 -11.50 -9.00 9.53
CA LYS A 1 -12.49 -7.90 9.43
C LYS A 1 -13.31 -7.93 10.71
N LEU A 2 -13.00 -7.07 11.71
CA LEU A 2 -13.59 -7.07 13.06
C LEU A 2 -15.01 -6.47 13.03
N GLY A 3 -15.93 -7.04 12.24
CA GLY A 3 -17.29 -6.48 12.04
C GLY A 3 -17.38 -5.16 11.28
N ASN A 4 -16.24 -4.55 10.92
CA ASN A 4 -16.16 -3.28 10.21
C ASN A 4 -16.39 -3.43 8.69
N GLN A 5 -16.90 -2.36 8.06
CA GLN A 5 -17.06 -2.26 6.60
C GLN A 5 -15.74 -1.86 5.95
N ILE A 6 -15.26 -2.65 4.98
CA ILE A 6 -13.96 -2.44 4.34
C ILE A 6 -14.09 -2.57 2.83
N ILE A 7 -13.64 -1.55 2.10
CA ILE A 7 -13.35 -1.64 0.66
C ILE A 7 -11.86 -1.96 0.52
N ASP A 8 -11.59 -3.23 0.16
CA ASP A 8 -10.25 -3.80 -0.07
C ASP A 8 -9.86 -3.54 -1.54
N LEU A 9 -9.26 -2.38 -1.82
CA LEU A 9 -8.97 -1.93 -3.17
C LEU A 9 -7.86 -2.77 -3.80
N GLU A 10 -6.82 -3.10 -3.03
CA GLU A 10 -5.73 -3.98 -3.47
C GLU A 10 -6.26 -5.36 -3.86
N GLY A 11 -7.15 -5.94 -3.06
CA GLY A 11 -7.79 -7.23 -3.33
C GLY A 11 -8.72 -7.17 -4.54
N LEU A 12 -9.50 -6.10 -4.71
CA LEU A 12 -10.32 -5.89 -5.91
C LEU A 12 -9.47 -5.72 -7.18
N ALA A 13 -8.29 -5.13 -7.04
CA ALA A 13 -7.35 -4.88 -8.12
C ALA A 13 -6.36 -6.04 -8.36
N ASN A 14 -6.34 -7.08 -7.52
CA ASN A 14 -5.27 -8.08 -7.47
C ASN A 14 -3.86 -7.44 -7.52
N HIS A 15 -3.64 -6.37 -6.75
CA HIS A 15 -2.40 -5.60 -6.84
C HIS A 15 -2.15 -4.75 -5.59
N LYS A 16 -0.97 -4.89 -4.97
CA LYS A 16 -0.60 -4.23 -3.71
C LYS A 16 -0.10 -2.78 -3.84
N GLY A 17 -0.78 -1.94 -4.62
CA GLY A 17 -0.53 -0.48 -4.65
C GLY A 17 0.86 0.05 -5.08
N SER A 18 1.83 -0.81 -5.40
CA SER A 18 3.25 -0.43 -5.57
C SER A 18 3.86 -0.96 -6.86
N ALA A 19 5.09 -0.55 -7.20
CA ALA A 19 5.78 -1.17 -8.33
C ALA A 19 5.92 -2.70 -8.14
N PHE A 20 6.11 -3.16 -6.92
CA PHE A 20 6.18 -4.60 -6.58
C PHE A 20 4.80 -5.26 -6.47
N GLY A 21 3.72 -4.49 -6.62
CA GLY A 21 2.39 -4.88 -6.17
C GLY A 21 1.73 -6.01 -6.96
N GLY A 22 2.17 -6.25 -8.20
CA GLY A 22 1.69 -7.37 -9.01
C GLY A 22 2.39 -8.70 -8.74
N ILE A 23 3.53 -8.69 -8.02
CA ILE A 23 4.30 -9.93 -7.80
C ILE A 23 3.52 -10.86 -6.88
N GLY A 24 3.35 -12.11 -7.33
CA GLY A 24 2.62 -13.14 -6.58
C GLY A 24 1.11 -12.89 -6.48
N GLN A 25 0.56 -11.95 -7.27
CA GLN A 25 -0.87 -11.72 -7.35
C GLN A 25 -1.50 -12.48 -8.53
N LYS A 26 -2.82 -12.61 -8.48
CA LYS A 26 -3.62 -13.06 -9.64
C LYS A 26 -3.55 -12.01 -10.75
N GLU A 27 -4.01 -12.39 -11.94
CA GLU A 27 -4.14 -11.43 -13.03
C GLU A 27 -5.02 -10.25 -12.60
N GLN A 28 -4.51 -9.05 -12.84
CA GLN A 28 -5.24 -7.83 -12.55
C GLN A 28 -6.43 -7.70 -13.52
N PRO A 29 -7.65 -7.41 -13.01
CA PRO A 29 -8.83 -7.24 -13.86
C PRO A 29 -8.65 -6.11 -14.89
N THR A 30 -9.54 -6.06 -15.88
CA THR A 30 -9.70 -4.87 -16.71
C THR A 30 -10.22 -3.70 -15.87
N VAL A 31 -10.14 -2.49 -16.42
CA VAL A 31 -10.63 -1.29 -15.72
C VAL A 31 -12.13 -1.41 -15.45
N GLU A 32 -12.90 -1.87 -16.45
CA GLU A 32 -14.34 -2.06 -16.36
C GLU A 32 -14.70 -3.13 -15.32
N GLN A 33 -13.95 -4.24 -15.30
CA GLN A 33 -14.19 -5.30 -14.32
C GLN A 33 -13.84 -4.85 -12.90
N PHE A 34 -12.79 -4.04 -12.73
CA PHE A 34 -12.48 -3.44 -11.44
C PHE A 34 -13.61 -2.53 -10.96
N GLU A 35 -14.15 -1.67 -11.82
CA GLU A 35 -15.29 -0.81 -11.49
C GLU A 35 -16.55 -1.62 -11.14
N ASN A 36 -16.84 -2.71 -11.88
CA ASN A 36 -17.93 -3.62 -11.56
C ASN A 36 -17.75 -4.30 -10.19
N ASN A 37 -16.54 -4.75 -9.89
CA ASN A 37 -16.21 -5.37 -8.60
C ASN A 37 -16.36 -4.37 -7.46
N LEU A 38 -15.84 -3.15 -7.64
CA LEU A 38 -15.97 -2.06 -6.67
C LEU A 38 -17.44 -1.70 -6.43
N HIS A 39 -18.23 -1.57 -7.49
CA HIS A 39 -19.67 -1.31 -7.38
C HIS A 39 -20.42 -2.43 -6.64
N SER A 40 -20.08 -3.68 -6.92
CA SER A 40 -20.66 -4.85 -6.24
C SER A 40 -20.41 -4.85 -4.73
N VAL A 41 -19.22 -4.43 -4.30
CA VAL A 41 -18.92 -4.20 -2.87
C VAL A 41 -19.69 -3.00 -2.35
N TRP A 42 -19.70 -1.89 -3.09
CA TRP A 42 -20.34 -0.64 -2.67
C TRP A 42 -21.82 -0.78 -2.35
N ARG A 43 -22.57 -1.52 -3.18
CA ARG A 43 -24.02 -1.72 -2.99
C ARG A 43 -24.37 -2.45 -1.68
N LYS A 44 -23.40 -3.11 -1.04
CA LYS A 44 -23.60 -3.85 0.21
C LYS A 44 -23.25 -3.01 1.44
N LEU A 45 -22.78 -1.78 1.26
CA LEU A 45 -22.37 -0.91 2.35
C LEU A 45 -23.57 -0.18 2.96
N ASP A 46 -23.60 -0.17 4.27
CA ASP A 46 -24.44 0.67 5.11
C ASP A 46 -23.75 2.04 5.26
N LEU A 47 -24.24 3.03 4.52
CA LEU A 47 -23.65 4.38 4.49
C LEU A 47 -23.86 5.17 5.81
N SER A 48 -24.65 4.65 6.75
CA SER A 48 -24.79 5.24 8.09
C SER A 48 -23.62 4.89 9.02
N LYS A 49 -22.76 3.94 8.62
CA LYS A 49 -21.62 3.46 9.39
C LYS A 49 -20.30 3.84 8.72
N PRO A 50 -19.20 3.93 9.49
CA PRO A 50 -17.88 4.14 8.92
C PRO A 50 -17.51 3.06 7.90
N ILE A 51 -16.80 3.48 6.85
CA ILE A 51 -16.25 2.62 5.80
C ILE A 51 -14.73 2.82 5.79
N TRP A 52 -13.99 1.74 5.96
CA TRP A 52 -12.54 1.73 5.89
C TRP A 52 -12.09 1.45 4.45
N VAL A 53 -11.09 2.19 4.00
CA VAL A 53 -10.53 2.09 2.66
C VAL A 53 -9.03 2.31 2.76
N GLU A 54 -8.25 1.60 1.96
CA GLU A 54 -6.80 1.84 1.81
C GLU A 54 -6.51 3.25 1.24
N ASP A 55 -5.43 3.90 1.69
CA ASP A 55 -4.96 5.19 1.13
C ASP A 55 -4.16 4.98 -0.15
N GLU A 56 -4.79 4.32 -1.13
CA GLU A 56 -4.19 4.07 -2.42
C GLU A 56 -4.05 5.33 -3.27
N SER A 57 -3.10 5.28 -4.21
CA SER A 57 -3.04 6.31 -5.25
C SER A 57 -4.24 6.16 -6.19
N HIS A 58 -4.53 7.19 -7.01
CA HIS A 58 -5.62 7.09 -8.00
C HIS A 58 -5.46 5.87 -8.94
N ASN A 59 -4.24 5.44 -9.17
CA ASN A 59 -3.93 4.24 -9.94
C ASN A 59 -3.46 3.11 -9.02
N ILE A 60 -3.96 1.90 -9.28
CA ILE A 60 -3.49 0.66 -8.63
C ILE A 60 -3.07 -0.29 -9.75
N GLY A 61 -1.78 -0.38 -10.04
CA GLY A 61 -1.30 -1.06 -11.24
C GLY A 61 -1.89 -0.42 -12.51
N LYS A 62 -2.60 -1.21 -13.32
CA LYS A 62 -3.25 -0.76 -14.56
C LYS A 62 -4.67 -0.21 -14.35
N VAL A 63 -5.31 -0.45 -13.20
CA VAL A 63 -6.67 0.03 -12.92
C VAL A 63 -6.66 1.37 -12.20
N LYS A 64 -7.80 2.06 -12.23
CA LYS A 64 -7.97 3.38 -11.63
C LYS A 64 -9.19 3.40 -10.72
N ILE A 65 -9.06 4.06 -9.58
CA ILE A 65 -10.19 4.35 -8.69
C ILE A 65 -11.04 5.43 -9.35
N PRO A 66 -12.38 5.31 -9.43
CA PRO A 66 -13.22 6.38 -9.96
C PRO A 66 -12.92 7.73 -9.29
N MET A 67 -12.71 8.78 -10.09
CA MET A 67 -12.15 10.06 -9.60
C MET A 67 -12.98 10.67 -8.46
N GLN A 68 -14.31 10.56 -8.51
CA GLN A 68 -15.20 11.05 -7.47
C GLN A 68 -14.96 10.32 -6.13
N PHE A 69 -14.77 9.01 -6.17
CA PHE A 69 -14.46 8.22 -4.98
C PHE A 69 -13.04 8.51 -4.49
N PHE A 70 -12.06 8.60 -5.40
CA PHE A 70 -10.69 8.99 -5.03
C PHE A 70 -10.65 10.34 -4.31
N ASN A 71 -11.38 11.35 -4.80
CA ASN A 71 -11.47 12.66 -4.13
C ASN A 71 -12.08 12.56 -2.73
N GLN A 72 -13.07 11.68 -2.52
CA GLN A 72 -13.61 11.42 -1.18
C GLN A 72 -12.57 10.75 -0.28
N ILE A 73 -11.85 9.74 -0.78
CA ILE A 73 -10.73 9.12 -0.07
C ILE A 73 -9.71 10.19 0.32
N ARG A 74 -9.39 11.15 -0.55
CA ARG A 74 -8.42 12.22 -0.26
C ARG A 74 -8.89 13.25 0.76
N ASN A 75 -10.20 13.42 0.91
CA ASN A 75 -10.81 14.35 1.86
C ASN A 75 -11.24 13.71 3.19
N SER A 76 -11.16 12.38 3.30
CA SER A 76 -11.48 11.64 4.53
C SER A 76 -10.38 11.73 5.59
N LYS A 77 -10.72 11.30 6.81
CA LYS A 77 -9.77 11.12 7.92
C LYS A 77 -8.78 10.01 7.56
N LEU A 78 -7.49 10.31 7.64
CA LEU A 78 -6.40 9.37 7.35
C LEU A 78 -5.82 8.85 8.67
N TYR A 79 -5.83 7.54 8.85
CA TYR A 79 -5.11 6.88 9.93
C TYR A 79 -3.77 6.38 9.38
N PHE A 80 -2.68 7.05 9.73
CA PHE A 80 -1.34 6.71 9.27
C PHE A 80 -0.65 5.79 10.28
N LEU A 81 -0.34 4.57 9.83
CA LEU A 81 0.30 3.56 10.66
C LEU A 81 1.82 3.74 10.62
N ASN A 82 2.36 4.37 11.66
CA ASN A 82 3.79 4.63 11.77
C ASN A 82 4.50 3.43 12.39
N ILE A 83 4.94 2.51 11.54
CA ILE A 83 5.70 1.31 11.90
C ILE A 83 7.19 1.55 11.62
N PRO A 84 8.11 1.17 12.54
CA PRO A 84 9.55 1.28 12.35
C PRO A 84 10.01 0.73 11.00
N LYS A 85 10.93 1.45 10.35
CA LYS A 85 11.44 1.10 9.02
C LYS A 85 12.01 -0.32 8.97
N ASN A 86 12.73 -0.74 10.01
CA ASN A 86 13.34 -2.06 10.09
C ASN A 86 12.29 -3.18 10.13
N GLU A 87 11.19 -2.99 10.86
CA GLU A 87 10.09 -3.97 10.91
C GLU A 87 9.36 -4.06 9.57
N ARG A 88 9.13 -2.93 8.92
CA ARG A 88 8.59 -2.91 7.55
C ARG A 88 9.52 -3.61 6.56
N ALA A 89 10.84 -3.42 6.67
CA ALA A 89 11.81 -4.09 5.81
C ALA A 89 11.80 -5.61 6.01
N LYS A 90 11.79 -6.10 7.26
CA LYS A 90 11.66 -7.53 7.58
C LYS A 90 10.38 -8.12 6.97
N PHE A 91 9.25 -7.42 7.12
CA PHE A 91 7.97 -7.84 6.54
C PHE A 91 8.03 -7.90 5.01
N LEU A 92 8.64 -6.92 4.35
CA LEU A 92 8.82 -6.95 2.89
C LEU A 92 9.71 -8.11 2.45
N VAL A 93 10.76 -8.43 3.21
CA VAL A 93 11.61 -9.60 2.93
C VAL A 93 10.78 -10.89 3.02
N SER A 94 9.97 -11.07 4.06
CA SER A 94 9.11 -12.28 4.15
C SER A 94 8.10 -12.39 3.00
N GLU A 95 7.62 -11.26 2.47
CA GLU A 95 6.65 -11.22 1.38
C GLU A 95 7.28 -11.48 -0.01
N TYR A 96 8.50 -10.97 -0.23
CA TYR A 96 9.12 -10.86 -1.55
C TYR A 96 10.39 -11.67 -1.75
N ALA A 97 11.13 -12.07 -0.71
CA ALA A 97 12.42 -12.76 -0.89
C ALA A 97 12.30 -14.11 -1.57
N ASN A 98 11.19 -14.83 -1.37
CA ASN A 98 10.92 -16.11 -2.02
C ASN A 98 10.30 -15.95 -3.42
N ARG A 99 10.37 -14.76 -4.01
CA ARG A 99 9.84 -14.46 -5.35
C ARG A 99 10.97 -14.43 -6.37
N ASN A 100 10.61 -14.40 -7.65
CA ASN A 100 11.56 -14.35 -8.73
C ASN A 100 12.37 -13.03 -8.69
N THR A 101 13.71 -13.15 -8.56
CA THR A 101 14.65 -12.02 -8.49
C THR A 101 14.55 -11.09 -9.70
N GLU A 102 14.31 -11.62 -10.91
CA GLU A 102 14.15 -10.79 -12.11
C GLU A 102 12.90 -9.91 -12.03
N MET A 103 11.78 -10.43 -11.50
CA MET A 103 10.59 -9.62 -11.27
C MET A 103 10.84 -8.49 -10.26
N LEU A 104 11.70 -8.73 -9.26
CA LEU A 104 12.11 -7.70 -8.30
C LEU A 104 12.98 -6.64 -8.99
N LYS A 105 13.93 -7.03 -9.85
CA LYS A 105 14.75 -6.10 -10.64
C LYS A 105 13.89 -5.25 -11.57
N GLU A 106 12.95 -5.84 -12.31
CA GLU A 106 12.00 -5.12 -13.15
C GLU A 106 11.19 -4.09 -12.35
N SER A 107 10.79 -4.45 -11.12
CA SER A 107 10.07 -3.55 -10.22
C SER A 107 10.94 -2.37 -9.75
N ILE A 108 12.22 -2.61 -9.47
CA ILE A 108 13.21 -1.54 -9.18
C ILE A 108 13.39 -0.64 -10.41
N LEU A 109 13.52 -1.20 -11.61
CA LEU A 109 13.70 -0.45 -12.84
C LEU A 109 12.50 0.48 -13.13
N ARG A 110 11.28 0.05 -12.82
CA ARG A 110 10.07 0.89 -12.96
C ARG A 110 10.08 2.14 -12.07
N ILE A 111 10.82 2.13 -10.96
CA ILE A 111 10.97 3.29 -10.06
C ILE A 111 12.33 3.99 -10.19
N SER A 112 13.23 3.50 -11.06
CA SER A 112 14.62 3.95 -11.20
C SER A 112 14.79 5.47 -11.29
N LYS A 113 14.01 6.13 -12.16
CA LYS A 113 14.04 7.60 -12.34
C LYS A 113 13.87 8.38 -11.04
N ARG A 114 13.05 7.86 -10.12
CA ARG A 114 12.77 8.51 -8.83
C ARG A 114 13.66 7.98 -7.70
N LEU A 115 14.13 6.75 -7.82
CA LEU A 115 15.06 6.12 -6.89
C LEU A 115 16.48 6.71 -7.04
N GLY A 116 16.83 7.13 -8.27
CA GLY A 116 18.12 7.67 -8.67
C GLY A 116 19.06 6.56 -9.17
N ASP A 117 19.95 6.89 -10.11
CA ASP A 117 20.82 5.91 -10.78
C ASP A 117 21.71 5.14 -9.80
N LEU A 118 22.29 5.83 -8.82
CA LEU A 118 23.15 5.22 -7.80
C LEU A 118 22.40 4.16 -6.99
N ASN A 119 21.21 4.51 -6.47
CA ASN A 119 20.40 3.57 -5.68
C ASN A 119 19.82 2.45 -6.54
N THR A 120 19.52 2.72 -7.81
CA THR A 120 19.03 1.71 -8.76
C THR A 120 20.10 0.65 -9.00
N LYS A 121 21.30 1.06 -9.39
CA LYS A 121 22.44 0.14 -9.60
C LYS A 121 22.75 -0.65 -8.33
N LYS A 122 22.81 0.04 -7.17
CA LYS A 122 23.04 -0.59 -5.88
C LYS A 122 21.96 -1.62 -5.55
N SER A 123 20.68 -1.30 -5.77
CA SER A 123 19.58 -2.23 -5.46
C SER A 123 19.60 -3.46 -6.36
N ILE A 124 19.94 -3.32 -7.64
CA ILE A 124 20.08 -4.46 -8.57
C ILE A 124 21.23 -5.36 -8.11
N GLN A 125 22.40 -4.80 -7.81
CA GLN A 125 23.53 -5.56 -7.29
C GLN A 125 23.18 -6.30 -5.99
N LEU A 126 22.51 -5.62 -5.06
CA LEU A 126 22.09 -6.26 -3.80
C LEU A 126 21.08 -7.39 -4.03
N LEU A 127 20.21 -7.30 -5.06
CA LEU A 127 19.33 -8.40 -5.45
C LEU A 127 20.12 -9.60 -6.01
N ASP A 128 21.16 -9.35 -6.79
CA ASP A 128 22.06 -10.42 -7.29
C ASP A 128 22.81 -11.13 -6.16
N GLU A 129 23.11 -10.40 -5.08
CA GLU A 129 23.74 -10.92 -3.86
C GLU A 129 22.73 -11.45 -2.83
N GLU A 130 21.45 -11.57 -3.17
CA GLU A 130 20.36 -12.00 -2.28
C GLU A 130 20.20 -11.17 -0.98
N LYS A 131 20.70 -9.93 -0.99
CA LYS A 131 20.61 -8.96 0.11
C LYS A 131 19.27 -8.22 0.11
N PHE A 132 18.18 -8.98 0.24
CA PHE A 132 16.80 -8.47 0.13
C PHE A 132 16.44 -7.42 1.17
N TYR A 133 17.01 -7.51 2.38
CA TYR A 133 16.72 -6.58 3.46
C TYR A 133 17.23 -5.16 3.13
N GLU A 134 18.44 -5.05 2.58
CA GLU A 134 19.04 -3.81 2.15
C GLU A 134 18.27 -3.20 0.97
N VAL A 135 17.82 -4.03 0.03
CA VAL A 135 16.94 -3.61 -1.08
C VAL A 135 15.62 -3.05 -0.56
N ALA A 136 15.01 -3.71 0.43
CA ALA A 136 13.79 -3.22 1.08
C ALA A 136 14.04 -1.89 1.78
N LEU A 137 15.15 -1.71 2.49
CA LEU A 137 15.50 -0.44 3.13
C LEU A 137 15.68 0.71 2.13
N ILE A 138 16.30 0.46 0.98
CA ILE A 138 16.46 1.45 -0.10
C ILE A 138 15.10 1.81 -0.68
N SER A 139 14.27 0.80 -0.98
CA SER A 139 12.94 0.97 -1.53
C SER A 139 12.02 1.74 -0.59
N LEU A 140 12.03 1.44 0.70
CA LEU A 140 11.24 2.13 1.72
C LEU A 140 11.61 3.61 1.83
N HIS A 141 12.90 3.96 1.71
CA HIS A 141 13.30 5.38 1.73
C HIS A 141 12.64 6.17 0.60
N TYR A 142 12.53 5.56 -0.59
CA TYR A 142 11.79 6.15 -1.70
C TYR A 142 10.29 6.29 -1.36
N TYR A 143 9.60 5.23 -0.93
CA TYR A 143 8.17 5.27 -0.65
C TYR A 143 7.79 6.23 0.49
N ASP A 144 8.59 6.27 1.56
CA ASP A 144 8.37 7.16 2.71
C ASP A 144 8.32 8.64 2.29
N LYS A 145 9.14 9.04 1.31
CA LYS A 145 9.09 10.40 0.75
C LYS A 145 7.73 10.74 0.15
N PHE A 146 7.07 9.78 -0.52
CA PHE A 146 5.77 9.98 -1.14
C PHE A 146 4.64 9.92 -0.11
N TYR A 147 4.71 9.02 0.87
CA TYR A 147 3.74 9.00 1.97
C TYR A 147 3.73 10.32 2.73
N LEU A 148 4.90 10.84 3.10
CA LEU A 148 5.01 12.13 3.78
C LEU A 148 4.48 13.29 2.93
N LYS A 149 4.75 13.29 1.61
CA LYS A 149 4.21 14.30 0.69
C LYS A 149 2.69 14.20 0.58
N GLY A 150 2.14 12.99 0.53
CA GLY A 150 0.71 12.71 0.49
C GLY A 150 0.00 13.14 1.78
N MET A 151 0.61 12.88 2.94
CA MET A 151 0.10 13.30 4.25
C MET A 151 0.07 14.82 4.39
N LYS A 152 1.11 15.55 3.96
CA LYS A 152 1.14 17.02 4.03
C LYS A 152 0.02 17.70 3.24
N LYS A 153 -0.55 17.03 2.24
CA LYS A 153 -1.71 17.52 1.47
C LYS A 153 -3.05 17.30 2.17
N ARG A 154 -3.09 16.50 3.25
CA ARG A 154 -4.30 16.24 4.02
C ARG A 154 -4.41 17.34 5.07
N ASN A 155 -5.31 18.31 4.88
CA ASN A 155 -5.53 19.48 5.75
C ASN A 155 -5.88 19.08 7.21
N ASN A 156 -4.91 18.70 8.03
CA ASN A 156 -5.02 18.31 9.45
C ASN A 156 -5.94 17.12 9.78
N LYS A 157 -6.33 16.33 8.78
CA LYS A 157 -7.17 15.13 8.94
C LYS A 157 -6.36 13.84 9.18
N VAL A 158 -5.12 13.95 9.63
CA VAL A 158 -4.20 12.80 9.77
C VAL A 158 -4.05 12.45 11.25
N VAL A 159 -4.44 11.23 11.61
CA VAL A 159 -4.13 10.62 12.91
C VAL A 159 -2.94 9.70 12.72
N GLN A 160 -1.82 10.00 13.37
CA GLN A 160 -0.65 9.12 13.34
C GLN A 160 -0.70 8.17 14.53
N ILE A 161 -0.65 6.88 14.25
CA ILE A 161 -0.65 5.84 15.27
C ILE A 161 0.70 5.13 15.20
N LYS A 162 1.43 5.12 16.32
CA LYS A 162 2.72 4.45 16.41
C LYS A 162 2.49 2.99 16.76
N PHE A 163 3.03 2.11 15.92
CA PHE A 163 3.00 0.66 16.17
C PHE A 163 4.42 0.12 16.23
N SER A 164 4.64 -0.89 17.08
CA SER A 164 5.96 -1.53 17.22
C SER A 164 6.20 -2.65 16.20
N SER A 165 5.16 -3.12 15.51
CA SER A 165 5.21 -4.32 14.65
C SER A 165 4.22 -4.24 13.48
N THR A 166 4.41 -5.12 12.50
CA THR A 166 3.52 -5.31 11.34
C THR A 166 2.37 -6.29 11.58
N ASP A 167 2.13 -6.72 12.82
CA ASP A 167 0.98 -7.57 13.19
C ASP A 167 -0.34 -6.84 12.92
N HIS A 168 -0.99 -7.21 11.82
CA HIS A 168 -2.22 -6.56 11.37
C HIS A 168 -3.39 -6.76 12.34
N LEU A 169 -3.47 -7.89 13.05
CA LEU A 169 -4.60 -8.20 13.92
C LEU A 169 -4.49 -7.38 15.21
N LYS A 170 -3.30 -7.37 15.81
CA LYS A 170 -3.01 -6.57 17.00
C LYS A 170 -3.21 -5.08 16.71
N ASN A 171 -2.69 -4.59 15.59
CA ASN A 171 -2.82 -3.20 15.20
C ASN A 171 -4.29 -2.81 14.94
N ALA A 172 -5.07 -3.67 14.27
CA ALA A 172 -6.50 -3.41 14.03
C ALA A 172 -7.32 -3.31 15.33
N LEU A 173 -7.05 -4.19 16.30
CA LEU A 173 -7.70 -4.15 17.63
C LEU A 173 -7.36 -2.87 18.40
N GLU A 174 -6.15 -2.35 18.26
CA GLU A 174 -5.75 -1.08 18.88
C GLU A 174 -6.45 0.12 18.20
N ILE A 175 -6.56 0.11 16.88
CA ILE A 175 -7.28 1.14 16.12
C ILE A 175 -8.77 1.15 16.51
N GLU A 176 -9.41 0.00 16.62
CA GLU A 176 -10.81 -0.09 17.02
C GLU A 176 -11.06 0.56 18.39
N LYS A 177 -10.17 0.31 19.36
CA LYS A 177 -10.23 0.97 20.68
C LYS A 177 -10.07 2.49 20.60
N MET A 178 -9.26 3.00 19.66
CA MET A 178 -9.04 4.44 19.45
C MET A 178 -10.17 5.10 18.63
N ALA A 179 -10.81 4.36 17.73
CA ALA A 179 -11.85 4.84 16.83
C ALA A 179 -13.24 4.92 17.49
N ILE A 180 -13.40 4.39 18.70
CA ILE A 180 -14.61 4.50 19.55
C ILE A 180 -14.74 5.90 20.21
N ILE A 181 -13.90 6.88 19.85
CA ILE A 181 -14.00 8.29 20.30
C ILE A 181 -14.48 9.20 19.17
#